data_AF-A0A6I8NE88-F1
#
_entry.id   AF-A0A6I8NE88-F1
#
_cell.length_a   1.000
_cell.length_b   1.000
_cell.length_c   1.000
_cell.angle_alpha   90.00
_cell.angle_beta   90.00
_cell.angle_gamma   90.00
#
_symmetry.space_group_name_H-M   'P 1'
#
loop_
_entity.id
_entity.type
_entity.pdbx_description
1 polymer ?
#
loop_
_entity_poly.entity_id
_entity_poly.type
_entity_poly.pdbx_seq_one_letter_code
_entity_poly.pdbx_strand_id
1 'polypeptide(L)'
;GAHSLPILQMRELRNKPGTVGAGCSERWKRCTSARATSSILAHIQKRKHFNEREASRVVRDVASALNFLHTKGIAHRDLKPENILCESPEKVSPVKICDFDLGSGVKLNNACTPITTPELTTPCGSAEYMAPEVVEVFTEEATFYDKRCDLWSLGVILYIMLSGYPPFVGNCGTDCGWDRGEVCRVCQNQLFESIQEGKYEFPDKDWAHISQEAKDLISRLLVRDAKQRLSAAQVLLHPWVQGQAPERGLPTPQVLQRNSSTKDLTLFAAEAIALNRQLSQHEEQEQNEEQDSFLVAGLCAVKLSPPSKSRLAKRRALAQASRNGGPGATDQADL
;
A
#
# COMPACT_ATOMS: atom_id res chain seq x y z
N GLY A 1 -10.30 -32.37 -1.37
CA GLY A 1 -9.18 -31.92 -0.54
C GLY A 1 -9.11 -30.41 -0.61
N ALA A 2 -9.43 -29.72 0.49
CA ALA A 2 -9.49 -28.26 0.52
C ALA A 2 -8.15 -27.70 1.01
N HIS A 3 -7.49 -26.89 0.18
CA HIS A 3 -6.32 -26.11 0.56
C HIS A 3 -6.74 -25.01 1.54
N SER A 4 -6.26 -25.10 2.78
CA SER A 4 -6.37 -24.04 3.79
C SER A 4 -5.55 -22.82 3.35
N LEU A 5 -6.22 -21.69 3.10
CA LEU A 5 -5.61 -20.42 2.69
C LEU A 5 -4.69 -19.86 3.81
N PRO A 6 -3.59 -19.16 3.46
CA PRO A 6 -2.59 -18.63 4.41
C PRO A 6 -3.01 -17.39 5.21
N ILE A 7 -4.29 -17.01 5.17
CA ILE A 7 -4.83 -15.86 5.91
C ILE A 7 -5.60 -16.40 7.12
N LEU A 8 -5.30 -15.92 8.32
CA LEU A 8 -6.10 -16.19 9.51
C LEU A 8 -7.50 -15.57 9.35
N GLN A 9 -8.39 -16.41 8.81
CA GLN A 9 -9.85 -16.48 8.94
C GLN A 9 -10.64 -15.16 9.12
N MET A 10 -10.93 -14.48 7.99
CA MET A 10 -12.11 -13.60 7.84
C MET A 10 -13.47 -14.32 8.04
N ARG A 11 -13.49 -15.64 8.27
CA ARG A 11 -14.70 -16.47 8.18
C ARG A 11 -15.59 -16.47 9.45
N GLU A 12 -15.15 -15.90 10.56
CA GLU A 12 -15.89 -15.92 11.84
C GLU A 12 -16.47 -14.57 12.29
N LEU A 13 -16.23 -13.48 11.56
CA LEU A 13 -16.71 -12.15 11.95
C LEU A 13 -18.18 -11.83 11.59
N ARG A 14 -18.90 -12.75 10.93
CA ARG A 14 -20.26 -12.44 10.44
C ARG A 14 -21.38 -12.66 11.47
N ASN A 15 -21.15 -13.35 12.59
CA ASN A 15 -22.23 -13.67 13.54
C ASN A 15 -21.79 -13.52 15.01
N LYS A 16 -21.88 -12.31 15.57
CA LYS A 16 -22.35 -12.07 16.96
C LYS A 16 -22.47 -10.57 17.28
N PRO A 17 -23.64 -10.08 17.71
CA PRO A 17 -23.83 -8.69 18.11
C PRO A 17 -23.31 -8.44 19.53
N GLY A 18 -22.69 -7.28 19.74
CA GLY A 18 -22.57 -6.64 21.05
C GLY A 18 -21.26 -6.86 21.81
N THR A 19 -20.30 -5.96 21.67
CA THR A 19 -19.64 -5.24 22.80
C THR A 19 -18.66 -4.22 22.22
N VAL A 20 -18.98 -2.94 22.42
CA VAL A 20 -18.18 -1.77 22.04
C VAL A 20 -17.33 -1.36 23.23
N GLY A 21 -16.07 -0.98 22.97
CA GLY A 21 -15.23 -0.27 23.93
C GLY A 21 -14.28 -1.17 24.73
N ALA A 22 -12.98 -0.86 24.63
CA ALA A 22 -11.87 -1.47 25.37
C ALA A 22 -11.68 -2.98 25.17
N GLY A 23 -10.92 -3.37 24.15
CA GLY A 23 -10.50 -4.78 24.02
C GLY A 23 -9.91 -5.23 22.70
N CYS A 24 -9.58 -4.34 21.74
CA CYS A 24 -9.04 -4.80 20.45
C CYS A 24 -7.65 -5.46 20.56
N SER A 25 -6.81 -5.03 21.52
CA SER A 25 -5.47 -5.59 21.73
C SER A 25 -5.47 -6.97 22.42
N GLU A 26 -6.39 -7.22 23.36
CA GLU A 26 -6.42 -8.50 24.10
C GLU A 26 -7.35 -9.55 23.50
N ARG A 27 -8.40 -9.14 22.78
CA ARG A 27 -9.37 -10.09 22.21
C ARG A 27 -8.84 -10.78 20.94
N TRP A 28 -7.84 -10.20 20.28
CA TRP A 28 -7.16 -10.80 19.12
C TRP A 28 -6.21 -11.94 19.47
N LYS A 29 -5.63 -11.94 20.69
CA LYS A 29 -4.85 -13.09 21.21
C LYS A 29 -5.67 -14.38 21.25
N ARG A 30 -7.01 -14.29 21.22
CA ARG A 30 -7.95 -15.41 21.33
C ARG A 30 -8.48 -15.97 20.00
N CYS A 31 -8.12 -15.40 18.85
CA CYS A 31 -8.38 -15.99 17.51
C CYS A 31 -7.18 -16.77 16.95
N THR A 32 -6.22 -17.11 17.81
CA THR A 32 -5.17 -18.07 17.48
C THR A 32 -5.76 -19.48 17.55
N SER A 33 -5.98 -20.10 16.39
CA SER A 33 -5.67 -21.53 16.34
C SER A 33 -4.22 -21.67 16.84
N ALA A 34 -4.02 -22.46 17.88
CA ALA A 34 -2.83 -22.52 18.75
C ALA A 34 -1.52 -22.95 18.05
N ARG A 35 -1.13 -22.35 16.92
CA ARG A 35 0.02 -22.77 16.10
C ARG A 35 0.93 -21.66 15.61
N ALA A 36 0.53 -20.38 15.59
CA ALA A 36 1.46 -19.31 15.24
C ALA A 36 2.45 -19.09 16.40
N THR A 37 3.74 -19.38 16.20
CA THR A 37 4.70 -19.50 17.30
C THR A 37 5.64 -18.31 17.48
N SER A 38 6.00 -17.62 16.39
CA SER A 38 6.95 -16.49 16.41
C SER A 38 6.95 -15.73 15.08
N SER A 39 7.45 -14.48 15.12
CA SER A 39 7.73 -13.70 13.91
C SER A 39 8.86 -14.33 13.08
N ILE A 40 8.88 -14.05 11.78
CA ILE A 40 9.79 -14.68 10.83
C ILE A 40 11.27 -14.46 11.18
N LEU A 41 11.68 -13.24 11.54
CA LEU A 41 13.08 -12.95 11.89
C LEU A 41 13.49 -13.59 13.22
N ALA A 42 12.60 -13.58 14.22
CA ALA A 42 12.86 -14.26 15.49
C ALA A 42 12.98 -15.79 15.29
N HIS A 43 12.23 -16.35 14.34
CA HIS A 43 12.35 -17.75 13.97
C HIS A 43 13.70 -18.04 13.30
N ILE A 44 14.10 -17.25 12.29
CA ILE A 44 15.40 -17.41 11.60
C ILE A 44 16.57 -17.27 12.58
N GLN A 45 16.51 -16.31 13.51
CA GLN A 45 17.55 -16.10 14.53
C GLN A 45 17.79 -17.35 15.41
N LYS A 46 16.75 -18.15 15.68
CA LYS A 46 16.85 -19.37 16.50
C LYS A 46 17.36 -20.59 15.73
N ARG A 47 17.43 -20.51 14.40
CA ARG A 47 17.80 -21.63 13.54
C ARG A 47 19.31 -21.80 13.47
N LYS A 48 19.76 -23.04 13.26
CA LYS A 48 21.18 -23.32 12.92
C LYS A 48 21.48 -23.08 11.43
N HIS A 49 20.50 -23.37 10.58
CA HIS A 49 20.62 -23.28 9.13
C HIS A 49 19.36 -22.64 8.54
N PHE A 50 19.59 -21.80 7.55
CA PHE A 50 18.59 -21.17 6.70
C PHE A 50 19.18 -21.05 5.28
N ASN A 51 18.37 -21.22 4.23
CA ASN A 51 18.84 -21.18 2.84
C ASN A 51 17.88 -20.44 1.91
N GLU A 52 18.33 -20.14 0.69
CA GLU A 52 17.51 -19.41 -0.29
C GLU A 52 16.20 -20.11 -0.64
N ARG A 53 16.19 -21.44 -0.74
CA ARG A 53 14.97 -22.21 -1.00
C ARG A 53 13.93 -22.06 0.11
N GLU A 54 14.37 -22.01 1.35
CA GLU A 54 13.49 -21.73 2.48
C GLU A 54 12.96 -20.29 2.44
N ALA A 55 13.81 -19.30 2.14
CA ALA A 55 13.39 -17.91 1.95
C ALA A 55 12.36 -17.76 0.82
N SER A 56 12.57 -18.45 -0.31
CA SER A 56 11.65 -18.47 -1.45
C SER A 56 10.26 -19.00 -1.09
N ARG A 57 10.16 -20.04 -0.25
CA ARG A 57 8.87 -20.55 0.24
C ARG A 57 8.13 -19.53 1.09
N VAL A 58 8.84 -18.80 1.94
CA VAL A 58 8.26 -17.71 2.75
C VAL A 58 7.74 -16.59 1.83
N VAL A 59 8.54 -16.14 0.86
CA VAL A 59 8.13 -15.13 -0.13
C VAL A 59 6.89 -15.57 -0.90
N ARG A 60 6.84 -16.84 -1.32
CA ARG A 60 5.67 -17.41 -2.01
C ARG A 60 4.40 -17.33 -1.15
N ASP A 61 4.49 -17.71 0.11
CA ASP A 61 3.34 -17.71 1.03
C ASP A 61 2.85 -16.28 1.28
N VAL A 62 3.76 -15.33 1.50
CA VAL A 62 3.42 -13.90 1.67
C VAL A 62 2.82 -13.32 0.39
N ALA A 63 3.45 -13.54 -0.76
CA ALA A 63 2.95 -13.06 -2.06
C ALA A 63 1.58 -13.66 -2.41
N SER A 64 1.33 -14.92 -2.05
CA SER A 64 0.02 -15.57 -2.21
C SER A 64 -1.06 -14.87 -1.38
N ALA A 65 -0.76 -14.56 -0.12
CA ALA A 65 -1.68 -13.86 0.77
C ALA A 65 -1.90 -12.40 0.32
N LEU A 66 -0.85 -11.67 -0.10
CA LEU A 66 -0.99 -10.33 -0.67
C LEU A 66 -1.81 -10.33 -1.95
N ASN A 67 -1.56 -11.26 -2.87
CA ASN A 67 -2.34 -11.38 -4.11
C ASN A 67 -3.83 -11.59 -3.82
N PHE A 68 -4.15 -12.41 -2.81
CA PHE A 68 -5.53 -12.57 -2.37
C PHE A 68 -6.14 -11.26 -1.86
N LEU A 69 -5.42 -10.50 -1.03
CA LEU A 69 -5.91 -9.21 -0.52
C LEU A 69 -6.08 -8.19 -1.64
N HIS A 70 -5.08 -8.07 -2.51
CA HIS A 70 -5.03 -7.10 -3.59
C HIS A 70 -6.14 -7.32 -4.63
N THR A 71 -6.45 -8.59 -4.95
CA THR A 71 -7.59 -8.95 -5.82
C THR A 71 -8.96 -8.66 -5.19
N LYS A 72 -9.01 -8.43 -3.88
CA LYS A 72 -10.20 -7.96 -3.14
C LYS A 72 -10.19 -6.44 -2.91
N GLY A 73 -9.23 -5.72 -3.49
CA GLY A 73 -9.11 -4.28 -3.33
C GLY A 73 -8.51 -3.85 -1.99
N ILE A 74 -7.96 -4.78 -1.21
CA ILE A 74 -7.43 -4.53 0.14
C ILE A 74 -5.90 -4.54 0.07
N ALA A 75 -5.25 -3.49 0.57
CA ALA A 75 -3.81 -3.48 0.83
C ALA A 75 -3.53 -3.78 2.31
N HIS A 76 -2.36 -4.35 2.62
CA HIS A 76 -1.95 -4.60 4.00
C HIS A 76 -1.54 -3.31 4.72
N ARG A 77 -0.75 -2.46 4.06
CA ARG A 77 -0.25 -1.14 4.53
C ARG A 77 0.72 -1.13 5.72
N ASP A 78 0.93 -2.26 6.38
CA ASP A 78 1.83 -2.42 7.53
C ASP A 78 2.58 -3.77 7.45
N LEU A 79 2.95 -4.21 6.25
CA LEU A 79 3.63 -5.50 6.08
C LEU A 79 5.06 -5.41 6.60
N LYS A 80 5.31 -5.90 7.82
CA LYS A 80 6.63 -5.91 8.46
C LYS A 80 6.98 -7.30 9.00
N PRO A 81 8.26 -7.58 9.34
CA PRO A 81 8.66 -8.89 9.88
C PRO A 81 7.84 -9.39 11.08
N GLU A 82 7.43 -8.50 11.99
CA GLU A 82 6.54 -8.82 13.12
C GLU A 82 5.20 -9.41 12.69
N ASN A 83 4.70 -8.98 11.54
CA ASN A 83 3.39 -9.35 11.01
C ASN A 83 3.42 -10.61 10.14
N ILE A 84 4.59 -11.28 10.01
CA ILE A 84 4.75 -12.56 9.31
C ILE A 84 5.03 -13.65 10.35
N LEU A 85 4.06 -14.52 10.58
CA LEU A 85 4.10 -15.53 11.63
C LEU A 85 4.33 -16.94 11.08
N CYS A 86 5.25 -17.68 11.68
CA CYS A 86 5.49 -19.09 11.35
C CYS A 86 4.44 -20.00 12.02
N GLU A 87 3.83 -20.91 11.25
CA GLU A 87 2.85 -21.89 11.76
C GLU A 87 3.50 -23.05 12.54
N SER A 88 4.80 -23.25 12.40
CA SER A 88 5.55 -24.29 13.09
C SER A 88 6.79 -23.71 13.76
N PRO A 89 7.18 -24.18 14.96
CA PRO A 89 8.45 -23.83 15.57
C PRO A 89 9.64 -24.53 14.90
N GLU A 90 9.41 -25.59 14.12
CA GLU A 90 10.46 -26.39 13.48
C GLU A 90 10.76 -25.91 12.04
N LYS A 91 9.72 -25.47 11.33
CA LYS A 91 9.78 -25.08 9.92
C LYS A 91 9.49 -23.59 9.76
N VAL A 92 10.29 -22.94 8.93
CA VAL A 92 10.13 -21.51 8.59
C VAL A 92 8.97 -21.22 7.65
N SER A 93 8.44 -22.26 6.98
CA SER A 93 7.21 -22.21 6.18
C SER A 93 6.34 -23.44 6.50
N PRO A 94 5.00 -23.35 6.47
CA PRO A 94 4.22 -22.21 5.98
C PRO A 94 4.17 -21.01 6.93
N VAL A 95 4.02 -19.81 6.36
CA VAL A 95 3.80 -18.56 7.12
C VAL A 95 2.41 -17.99 6.89
N LYS A 96 1.95 -17.16 7.84
CA LYS A 96 0.70 -16.41 7.76
C LYS A 96 0.98 -14.94 8.06
N ILE A 97 0.35 -14.05 7.31
CA ILE A 97 0.39 -12.62 7.59
C ILE A 97 -0.75 -12.21 8.53
N CYS A 98 -0.49 -11.27 9.44
CA CYS A 98 -1.44 -10.75 10.43
C CYS A 98 -1.40 -9.22 10.51
N ASP A 99 -2.29 -8.64 11.31
CA ASP A 99 -2.31 -7.20 11.64
C ASP A 99 -2.31 -6.27 10.42
N PHE A 100 -3.17 -6.59 9.46
CA PHE A 100 -3.51 -5.69 8.35
C PHE A 100 -4.21 -4.46 8.92
N ASP A 101 -3.70 -3.28 8.61
CA ASP A 101 -4.27 -2.03 9.08
C ASP A 101 -5.56 -1.71 8.31
N LEU A 102 -6.63 -2.38 8.71
CA LEU A 102 -8.01 -2.08 8.30
C LEU A 102 -8.50 -0.76 8.92
N GLY A 103 -7.72 -0.15 9.83
CA GLY A 103 -8.05 1.06 10.59
C GLY A 103 -7.65 2.37 9.90
N SER A 104 -6.58 2.39 9.09
CA SER A 104 -6.13 3.63 8.41
C SER A 104 -6.84 3.98 7.10
N GLY A 105 -8.07 3.50 6.90
CA GLY A 105 -8.86 3.84 5.70
C GLY A 105 -10.38 3.70 5.82
N VAL A 106 -10.90 3.07 6.87
CA VAL A 106 -12.34 3.06 7.14
C VAL A 106 -12.59 3.70 8.50
N LYS A 107 -12.42 5.02 8.57
CA LYS A 107 -13.09 5.82 9.60
C LYS A 107 -14.57 5.90 9.20
N LEU A 108 -15.33 4.85 9.54
CA LEU A 108 -16.77 5.01 9.73
C LEU A 108 -16.91 5.91 10.96
N ASN A 109 -17.08 7.21 10.72
CA ASN A 109 -17.23 8.21 11.76
C ASN A 109 -18.46 7.84 12.59
N ASN A 110 -18.22 7.41 13.83
CA ASN A 110 -19.24 7.31 14.85
C ASN A 110 -19.77 8.72 15.16
N ALA A 111 -20.96 9.03 14.66
CA ALA A 111 -21.87 9.96 15.29
C ALA A 111 -23.27 9.33 15.31
N CYS A 112 -23.64 8.84 16.51
CA CYS A 112 -24.99 8.68 17.05
C CYS A 112 -26.08 7.97 16.19
N THR A 113 -26.38 6.74 16.63
CA THR A 113 -27.54 5.84 16.38
C THR A 113 -28.94 6.49 16.31
N PRO A 114 -30.02 5.74 15.94
CA PRO A 114 -30.11 4.46 15.20
C PRO A 114 -31.13 4.53 14.04
N ILE A 115 -31.08 3.60 13.08
CA ILE A 115 -32.24 2.87 12.52
C ILE A 115 -31.70 1.94 11.42
N THR A 116 -31.99 0.65 11.63
CA THR A 116 -31.97 -0.49 10.70
C THR A 116 -31.53 -0.24 9.25
N THR A 117 -30.35 -0.75 8.87
CA THR A 117 -30.11 -1.76 7.79
C THR A 117 -28.62 -1.75 7.41
N PRO A 118 -27.87 -2.87 7.53
CA PRO A 118 -26.49 -2.95 7.06
C PRO A 118 -26.46 -3.48 5.62
N GLU A 119 -26.64 -2.59 4.66
CA GLU A 119 -26.14 -2.75 3.29
C GLU A 119 -25.50 -1.40 2.99
N LEU A 120 -24.26 -1.33 2.51
CA LEU A 120 -24.04 -1.29 1.07
C LEU A 120 -22.56 -1.52 0.77
N THR A 121 -22.27 -2.66 0.15
CA THR A 121 -21.09 -2.85 -0.70
C THR A 121 -21.43 -2.33 -2.10
N THR A 122 -21.77 -1.04 -2.26
CA THR A 122 -21.99 -0.33 -3.54
C THR A 122 -22.08 1.17 -3.23
N PRO A 123 -21.51 2.09 -4.04
CA PRO A 123 -21.67 3.52 -3.81
C PRO A 123 -23.13 3.93 -4.04
N CYS A 124 -23.91 4.06 -2.97
CA CYS A 124 -25.25 4.63 -3.02
C CYS A 124 -25.29 5.88 -2.15
N GLY A 125 -24.71 6.95 -2.68
CA GLY A 125 -24.74 8.31 -2.16
C GLY A 125 -24.03 9.17 -3.18
N SER A 126 -24.69 10.20 -3.69
CA SER A 126 -24.18 11.00 -4.80
C SER A 126 -22.76 11.51 -4.49
N ALA A 127 -21.77 11.10 -5.29
CA ALA A 127 -20.35 11.42 -5.10
C ALA A 127 -20.06 12.93 -5.03
N GLU A 128 -20.98 13.74 -5.52
CA GLU A 128 -21.03 15.21 -5.48
C GLU A 128 -21.00 15.83 -4.07
N TYR A 129 -21.25 15.06 -2.99
CA TYR A 129 -21.19 15.56 -1.60
C TYR A 129 -20.03 15.00 -0.79
N MET A 130 -19.17 14.16 -1.38
CA MET A 130 -18.01 13.63 -0.68
C MET A 130 -16.88 14.66 -0.66
N ALA A 131 -16.27 14.86 0.50
CA ALA A 131 -15.10 15.72 0.61
C ALA A 131 -13.92 15.12 -0.19
N PRO A 132 -13.05 15.95 -0.81
CA PRO A 132 -12.00 15.48 -1.72
C PRO A 132 -11.11 14.38 -1.12
N GLU A 133 -10.73 14.52 0.14
CA GLU A 133 -9.92 13.56 0.90
C GLU A 133 -10.63 12.21 1.14
N VAL A 134 -11.97 12.22 1.12
CA VAL A 134 -12.78 11.01 1.26
C VAL A 134 -12.86 10.28 -0.08
N VAL A 135 -12.99 11.02 -1.19
CA VAL A 135 -13.00 10.43 -2.55
C VAL A 135 -11.65 9.83 -2.89
N GLU A 136 -10.55 10.52 -2.56
CA GLU A 136 -9.17 10.12 -2.85
C GLU A 136 -8.86 8.72 -2.28
N VAL A 137 -9.30 8.42 -1.06
CA VAL A 137 -9.15 7.10 -0.41
C VAL A 137 -9.89 5.96 -1.13
N PHE A 138 -10.93 6.28 -1.91
CA PHE A 138 -11.74 5.31 -2.66
C PHE A 138 -11.42 5.26 -4.15
N THR A 139 -10.46 6.06 -4.63
CA THR A 139 -10.02 5.98 -6.02
C THR A 139 -9.30 4.65 -6.30
N GLU A 140 -9.51 4.07 -7.47
CA GLU A 140 -8.82 2.85 -7.89
C GLU A 140 -7.29 3.04 -7.88
N GLU A 141 -6.84 4.27 -8.12
CA GLU A 141 -5.44 4.69 -8.15
C GLU A 141 -4.79 4.71 -6.76
N ALA A 142 -5.40 5.33 -5.73
CA ALA A 142 -4.85 5.29 -4.37
C ALA A 142 -4.73 3.84 -3.85
N THR A 143 -5.71 2.99 -4.19
CA THR A 143 -5.63 1.55 -3.85
C THR A 143 -4.54 0.83 -4.62
N PHE A 144 -4.12 1.30 -5.81
CA PHE A 144 -3.04 0.71 -6.59
C PHE A 144 -1.69 0.94 -5.90
N TYR A 145 -1.37 2.18 -5.54
CA TYR A 145 -0.10 2.52 -4.90
C TYR A 145 0.05 1.85 -3.54
N ASP A 146 -1.00 1.84 -2.71
CA ASP A 146 -0.99 1.12 -1.44
C ASP A 146 -0.70 -0.38 -1.63
N LYS A 147 -1.28 -1.02 -2.65
CA LYS A 147 -0.96 -2.42 -2.98
C LYS A 147 0.51 -2.56 -3.37
N ARG A 148 1.08 -1.62 -4.13
CA ARG A 148 2.50 -1.61 -4.52
C ARG A 148 3.43 -1.34 -3.34
N CYS A 149 3.00 -0.58 -2.34
CA CYS A 149 3.75 -0.37 -1.10
C CYS A 149 3.98 -1.69 -0.37
N ASP A 150 2.99 -2.59 -0.31
CA ASP A 150 3.18 -3.92 0.28
C ASP A 150 4.30 -4.73 -0.40
N LEU A 151 4.49 -4.56 -1.72
CA LEU A 151 5.55 -5.26 -2.47
C LEU A 151 6.92 -4.64 -2.24
N TRP A 152 7.01 -3.33 -2.00
CA TRP A 152 8.25 -2.72 -1.54
C TRP A 152 8.66 -3.29 -0.18
N SER A 153 7.71 -3.37 0.76
CA SER A 153 7.94 -3.97 2.08
C SER A 153 8.41 -5.42 1.96
N LEU A 154 7.80 -6.21 1.08
CA LEU A 154 8.26 -7.57 0.79
C LEU A 154 9.71 -7.62 0.28
N GLY A 155 10.11 -6.66 -0.56
CA GLY A 155 11.49 -6.51 -1.04
C GLY A 155 12.49 -6.24 0.10
N VAL A 156 12.15 -5.32 1.02
CA VAL A 156 12.98 -5.02 2.20
C VAL A 156 13.10 -6.26 3.11
N ILE A 157 11.99 -6.94 3.36
CA ILE A 157 11.97 -8.17 4.18
C ILE A 157 12.81 -9.27 3.53
N LEU A 158 12.67 -9.48 2.23
CA LEU A 158 13.47 -10.46 1.49
C LEU A 158 14.96 -10.15 1.59
N TYR A 159 15.36 -8.89 1.40
CA TYR A 159 16.75 -8.47 1.54
C TYR A 159 17.29 -8.85 2.92
N ILE A 160 16.58 -8.48 3.99
CA ILE A 160 16.97 -8.79 5.38
C ILE A 160 17.04 -10.31 5.61
N MET A 161 16.11 -11.09 5.05
CA MET A 161 16.12 -12.54 5.18
C MET A 161 17.35 -13.18 4.52
N LEU A 162 17.87 -12.62 3.43
CA LEU A 162 19.03 -13.16 2.74
C LEU A 162 20.36 -12.70 3.33
N SER A 163 20.45 -11.47 3.85
CA SER A 163 21.72 -10.88 4.31
C SER A 163 21.85 -10.73 5.82
N GLY A 164 20.71 -10.62 6.53
CA GLY A 164 20.66 -10.33 7.96
C GLY A 164 20.76 -8.84 8.32
N TYR A 165 20.72 -7.93 7.34
CA TYR A 165 20.78 -6.48 7.53
C TYR A 165 19.89 -5.73 6.52
N PRO A 166 19.50 -4.47 6.78
CA PRO A 166 18.57 -3.76 5.90
C PRO A 166 19.24 -3.25 4.61
N PRO A 167 18.48 -3.05 3.52
CA PRO A 167 19.01 -2.55 2.25
C PRO A 167 19.38 -1.06 2.27
N PHE A 168 18.71 -0.26 3.10
CA PHE A 168 18.97 1.17 3.24
C PHE A 168 19.52 1.44 4.63
N VAL A 169 20.55 2.28 4.73
CA VAL A 169 21.19 2.65 6.00
C VAL A 169 21.64 4.10 5.93
N GLY A 170 21.55 4.80 7.06
CA GLY A 170 22.15 6.12 7.23
C GLY A 170 23.51 6.01 7.90
N ASN A 171 24.52 6.75 7.42
CA ASN A 171 25.86 6.73 7.99
C ASN A 171 26.53 8.11 7.90
N CYS A 172 26.54 8.83 9.02
CA CYS A 172 27.16 10.15 9.11
C CYS A 172 28.70 10.14 9.09
N GLY A 173 29.34 8.98 8.93
CA GLY A 173 30.79 8.82 8.87
C GLY A 173 31.50 8.88 10.23
N THR A 174 30.75 8.93 11.34
CA THR A 174 31.28 8.98 12.71
C THR A 174 30.62 7.93 13.60
N ASP A 175 31.28 7.53 14.70
CA ASP A 175 30.71 6.64 15.72
C ASP A 175 29.68 7.39 16.57
N CYS A 176 28.51 7.63 15.99
CA CYS A 176 27.38 8.34 16.60
C CYS A 176 26.41 7.41 17.35
N GLY A 177 26.72 6.11 17.42
CA GLY A 177 25.86 5.10 18.06
C GLY A 177 24.60 4.71 17.31
N TRP A 178 24.38 5.21 16.07
CA TRP A 178 23.23 4.84 15.23
C TRP A 178 23.08 3.32 15.08
N ASP A 179 24.19 2.61 14.83
CA ASP A 179 24.21 1.14 14.70
C ASP A 179 23.90 0.40 16.01
N ARG A 180 23.91 1.12 17.16
CA ARG A 180 23.54 0.60 18.49
C ARG A 180 22.13 1.04 18.92
N GLY A 181 21.35 1.63 18.01
CA GLY A 181 20.01 2.13 18.27
C GLY A 181 19.96 3.51 18.93
N GLU A 182 21.07 4.25 18.94
CA GLU A 182 21.09 5.64 19.43
C GLU A 182 20.54 6.60 18.36
N VAL A 183 19.92 7.70 18.78
CA VAL A 183 19.30 8.66 17.86
C VAL A 183 20.39 9.55 17.24
N CYS A 184 20.53 9.48 15.91
CA CYS A 184 21.38 10.37 15.14
C CYS A 184 20.58 11.01 14.01
N ARG A 185 20.33 12.32 14.09
CA ARG A 185 19.54 13.04 13.07
C ARG A 185 20.18 13.00 11.69
N VAL A 186 21.52 13.02 11.62
CA VAL A 186 22.24 12.96 10.33
C VAL A 186 22.06 11.59 9.68
N CYS A 187 22.23 10.50 10.43
CA CYS A 187 21.96 9.15 9.91
C CYS A 187 20.49 8.97 9.55
N GLN A 188 19.57 9.47 10.37
CA GLN A 188 18.15 9.40 10.06
C GLN A 188 17.80 10.12 8.73
N ASN A 189 18.33 11.32 8.51
CA ASN A 189 18.12 12.06 7.26
C ASN A 189 18.74 11.33 6.07
N GLN A 190 19.97 10.83 6.19
CA GLN A 190 20.61 10.07 5.11
C GLN A 190 19.89 8.75 4.81
N LEU A 191 19.30 8.10 5.81
CA LEU A 191 18.44 6.94 5.60
C LEU A 191 17.23 7.33 4.75
N PHE A 192 16.56 8.44 5.08
CA PHE A 192 15.44 8.94 4.29
C PHE A 192 15.85 9.27 2.85
N GLU A 193 16.98 9.93 2.65
CA GLU A 193 17.54 10.20 1.33
C GLU A 193 17.84 8.89 0.57
N SER A 194 18.47 7.90 1.22
CA SER A 194 18.77 6.59 0.62
C SER A 194 17.51 5.86 0.15
N ILE A 195 16.43 5.91 0.94
CA ILE A 195 15.12 5.34 0.56
C ILE A 195 14.51 6.11 -0.63
N GLN A 196 14.52 7.45 -0.59
CA GLN A 196 14.00 8.30 -1.67
C GLN A 196 14.75 8.12 -2.99
N GLU A 197 16.07 8.02 -2.92
CA GLU A 197 16.91 7.74 -4.09
C GLU A 197 16.73 6.31 -4.61
N GLY A 198 16.23 5.40 -3.77
CA GLY A 198 16.10 3.98 -4.10
C GLY A 198 17.45 3.29 -4.30
N LYS A 199 18.54 3.88 -3.80
CA LYS A 199 19.90 3.34 -3.94
C LYS A 199 20.19 2.39 -2.78
N TYR A 200 20.39 1.14 -3.13
CA TYR A 200 20.89 0.09 -2.25
C TYR A 200 21.92 -0.74 -3.03
N GLU A 201 22.75 -1.48 -2.31
CA GLU A 201 23.83 -2.28 -2.92
C GLU A 201 23.70 -3.76 -2.53
N PHE A 202 24.44 -4.61 -3.24
CA PHE A 202 24.65 -6.01 -2.87
C PHE A 202 26.14 -6.25 -2.58
N PRO A 203 26.66 -5.89 -1.39
CA PRO A 203 28.09 -5.98 -1.09
C PRO A 203 28.63 -7.40 -1.32
N ASP A 204 29.67 -7.55 -2.15
CA ASP A 204 30.22 -8.86 -2.53
C ASP A 204 30.59 -9.74 -1.34
N LYS A 205 31.04 -9.12 -0.23
CA LYS A 205 31.38 -9.83 1.02
C LYS A 205 30.24 -10.73 1.53
N ASP A 206 28.99 -10.31 1.37
CA ASP A 206 27.81 -11.03 1.85
C ASP A 206 26.96 -11.57 0.69
N TRP A 207 27.05 -10.99 -0.51
CA TRP A 207 26.14 -11.27 -1.61
C TRP A 207 26.75 -12.02 -2.78
N ALA A 208 28.07 -12.23 -2.83
CA ALA A 208 28.71 -12.97 -3.92
C ALA A 208 28.18 -14.41 -4.05
N HIS A 209 27.78 -15.03 -2.93
CA HIS A 209 27.27 -16.40 -2.90
C HIS A 209 25.76 -16.52 -3.15
N ILE A 210 25.00 -15.42 -3.03
CA ILE A 210 23.55 -15.38 -3.23
C ILE A 210 23.24 -15.41 -4.73
N SER A 211 22.21 -16.18 -5.12
CA SER A 211 21.82 -16.36 -6.52
C SER A 211 21.45 -15.04 -7.22
N GLN A 212 21.67 -15.00 -8.54
CA GLN A 212 21.34 -13.82 -9.34
C GLN A 212 19.83 -13.62 -9.44
N GLU A 213 19.07 -14.71 -9.41
CA GLU A 213 17.61 -14.71 -9.45
C GLU A 213 17.01 -14.11 -8.16
N ALA A 214 17.64 -14.30 -7.00
CA ALA A 214 17.25 -13.62 -5.77
C ALA A 214 17.46 -12.10 -5.87
N LYS A 215 18.63 -11.70 -6.38
CA LYS A 215 18.98 -10.28 -6.59
C LYS A 215 18.06 -9.62 -7.62
N ASP A 216 17.73 -10.31 -8.71
CA ASP A 216 16.77 -9.87 -9.73
C ASP A 216 15.39 -9.62 -9.10
N LEU A 217 14.87 -10.56 -8.31
CA LEU A 217 13.59 -10.39 -7.62
C LEU A 217 13.60 -9.15 -6.71
N ILE A 218 14.64 -8.99 -5.88
CA ILE A 218 14.79 -7.81 -5.00
C ILE A 218 14.79 -6.53 -5.84
N SER A 219 15.54 -6.50 -6.94
CA SER A 219 15.64 -5.31 -7.80
C SER A 219 14.36 -4.91 -8.49
N ARG A 220 13.43 -5.85 -8.68
CA ARG A 220 12.11 -5.56 -9.25
C ARG A 220 11.05 -5.27 -8.18
N LEU A 221 11.36 -5.50 -6.90
CA LEU A 221 10.52 -5.13 -5.75
C LEU A 221 10.91 -3.77 -5.18
N LEU A 222 12.21 -3.47 -5.08
CA LEU A 222 12.76 -2.21 -4.59
C LEU A 222 12.89 -1.17 -5.71
N VAL A 223 11.81 -0.99 -6.47
CA VAL A 223 11.71 0.00 -7.56
C VAL A 223 10.98 1.23 -7.05
N ARG A 224 11.57 2.42 -7.24
CA ARG A 224 10.98 3.69 -6.79
C ARG A 224 9.59 3.91 -7.39
N ASP A 225 9.48 3.87 -8.71
CA ASP A 225 8.20 3.98 -9.41
C ASP A 225 7.31 2.76 -9.11
N ALA A 226 6.24 2.98 -8.35
CA ALA A 226 5.26 1.96 -7.99
C ALA A 226 4.59 1.31 -9.21
N LYS A 227 4.48 2.01 -10.35
CA LYS A 227 3.90 1.48 -11.59
C LYS A 227 4.81 0.43 -12.24
N GLN A 228 6.14 0.59 -12.11
CA GLN A 228 7.15 -0.35 -12.62
C GLN A 228 7.43 -1.51 -11.66
N ARG A 229 7.10 -1.33 -10.37
CA ARG A 229 7.28 -2.35 -9.34
C ARG A 229 6.44 -3.60 -9.65
N LEU A 230 6.93 -4.80 -9.30
CA LEU A 230 6.16 -6.04 -9.47
C LEU A 230 4.87 -6.04 -8.66
N SER A 231 3.87 -6.79 -9.14
CA SER A 231 2.64 -7.09 -8.40
C SER A 231 2.80 -8.41 -7.68
N ALA A 232 1.96 -8.68 -6.68
CA ALA A 232 1.97 -9.96 -5.97
C ALA A 232 1.78 -11.16 -6.93
N ALA A 233 0.93 -11.01 -7.94
CA ALA A 233 0.76 -12.01 -9.00
C ALA A 233 2.05 -12.23 -9.80
N GLN A 234 2.76 -11.17 -10.18
CA GLN A 234 4.03 -11.27 -10.91
C GLN A 234 5.15 -11.88 -10.06
N VAL A 235 5.18 -11.58 -8.75
CA VAL A 235 6.13 -12.21 -7.80
C VAL A 235 5.94 -13.73 -7.75
N LEU A 236 4.70 -14.21 -7.72
CA LEU A 236 4.38 -15.65 -7.73
C LEU A 236 4.84 -16.35 -9.03
N LEU A 237 4.97 -15.59 -10.12
CA LEU A 237 5.47 -16.08 -11.40
C LEU A 237 6.99 -15.99 -11.53
N HIS A 238 7.68 -15.35 -10.58
CA HIS A 238 9.12 -15.17 -10.66
C HIS A 238 9.86 -16.52 -10.55
N PRO A 239 10.86 -16.81 -11.41
CA PRO A 239 11.56 -18.10 -11.43
C PRO A 239 12.09 -18.55 -10.06
N TRP A 240 12.69 -17.61 -9.32
CA TRP A 240 13.20 -17.86 -7.96
C TRP A 240 12.09 -18.35 -6.99
N VAL A 241 10.86 -17.85 -7.14
CA VAL A 241 9.69 -18.23 -6.32
C VAL A 241 9.03 -19.54 -6.82
N GLN A 242 9.12 -19.83 -8.12
CA GLN A 242 8.60 -21.05 -8.75
C GLN A 242 9.45 -22.31 -8.52
N GLY A 243 10.40 -22.26 -7.59
CA GLY A 243 11.20 -23.43 -7.19
C GLY A 243 12.61 -23.48 -7.79
N GLN A 244 13.02 -22.45 -8.55
CA GLN A 244 14.41 -22.33 -9.03
C GLN A 244 15.37 -21.78 -7.97
N ALA A 245 14.87 -21.38 -6.78
CA ALA A 245 15.73 -21.01 -5.66
C ALA A 245 16.65 -22.19 -5.24
N PRO A 246 17.98 -21.96 -5.17
CA PRO A 246 18.92 -23.00 -4.81
C PRO A 246 18.91 -23.27 -3.31
N GLU A 247 19.48 -24.40 -2.88
CA GLU A 247 19.62 -24.74 -1.44
C GLU A 247 20.92 -24.16 -0.86
N ARG A 248 21.32 -22.96 -1.32
CA ARG A 248 22.52 -22.26 -0.82
C ARG A 248 22.26 -21.75 0.59
N GLY A 249 23.08 -22.21 1.53
CA GLY A 249 23.03 -21.77 2.92
C GLY A 249 23.33 -20.29 3.05
N LEU A 250 22.60 -19.63 3.95
CA LEU A 250 22.71 -18.20 4.21
C LEU A 250 23.31 -17.98 5.61
N PRO A 251 24.18 -16.97 5.78
CA PRO A 251 24.75 -16.62 7.09
C PRO A 251 23.74 -15.88 8.00
N THR A 252 22.52 -15.63 7.51
CA THR A 252 21.48 -14.85 8.19
C THR A 252 21.28 -15.26 9.65
N PRO A 253 21.14 -16.55 10.02
CA PRO A 253 20.95 -16.92 11.43
C PRO A 253 22.11 -16.45 12.32
N GLN A 254 23.35 -16.59 11.85
CA GLN A 254 24.55 -16.18 12.59
C GLN A 254 24.66 -14.65 12.67
N VAL A 255 24.31 -13.93 11.60
CA VAL A 255 24.30 -12.46 11.58
C VAL A 255 23.26 -11.91 12.56
N LEU A 256 22.04 -12.45 12.54
CA LEU A 256 20.97 -12.05 13.46
C LEU A 256 21.29 -12.38 14.93
N GLN A 257 22.08 -13.42 15.20
CA GLN A 257 22.55 -13.75 16.54
C GLN A 257 23.63 -12.77 17.04
N ARG A 258 24.55 -12.35 16.18
CA ARG A 258 25.63 -11.41 16.53
C ARG A 258 25.11 -10.00 16.81
N ASN A 259 24.21 -9.51 15.94
CA ASN A 259 23.73 -8.13 15.99
C ASN A 259 22.63 -7.91 17.05
N SER A 260 22.29 -8.95 17.83
CA SER A 260 21.55 -8.92 19.11
C SER A 260 20.16 -8.26 19.16
N SER A 261 19.61 -7.69 18.09
CA SER A 261 18.23 -7.19 18.12
C SER A 261 17.53 -7.32 16.76
N THR A 262 16.80 -8.43 16.61
CA THR A 262 15.75 -8.54 15.57
C THR A 262 14.68 -7.46 15.70
N LYS A 263 14.58 -6.82 16.88
CA LYS A 263 13.69 -5.68 17.11
C LYS A 263 14.17 -4.45 16.33
N ASP A 264 15.48 -4.20 16.27
CA ASP A 264 16.02 -3.02 15.57
C ASP A 264 15.79 -3.12 14.07
N LEU A 265 15.98 -4.33 13.50
CA LEU A 265 15.64 -4.61 12.11
C LEU A 265 14.14 -4.47 11.83
N THR A 266 13.30 -4.80 12.81
CA THR A 266 11.86 -4.68 12.63
C THR A 266 11.37 -3.24 12.77
N LEU A 267 11.94 -2.48 13.71
CA LEU A 267 11.74 -1.04 13.85
C LEU A 267 12.17 -0.31 12.59
N PHE A 268 13.37 -0.61 12.08
CA PHE A 268 13.85 -0.09 10.81
C PHE A 268 12.86 -0.38 9.68
N ALA A 269 12.43 -1.64 9.55
CA ALA A 269 11.49 -2.01 8.50
C ALA A 269 10.19 -1.19 8.63
N ALA A 270 9.65 -1.03 9.83
CA ALA A 270 8.46 -0.23 10.08
C ALA A 270 8.66 1.25 9.67
N GLU A 271 9.79 1.87 10.01
CA GLU A 271 10.11 3.26 9.63
C GLU A 271 10.26 3.42 8.12
N ALA A 272 10.99 2.51 7.46
CA ALA A 272 11.18 2.56 6.02
C ALA A 272 9.87 2.39 5.25
N ILE A 273 8.98 1.52 5.74
CA ILE A 273 7.65 1.30 5.15
C ILE A 273 6.77 2.54 5.33
N ALA A 274 6.78 3.14 6.52
CA ALA A 274 6.02 4.35 6.81
C ALA A 274 6.45 5.51 5.90
N LEU A 275 7.77 5.69 5.71
CA LEU A 275 8.29 6.69 4.78
C LEU A 275 7.88 6.41 3.34
N ASN A 276 8.12 5.19 2.84
CA ASN A 276 7.80 4.85 1.45
C ASN A 276 6.31 5.08 1.13
N ARG A 277 5.43 4.85 2.11
CA ARG A 277 4.00 5.15 2.00
C ARG A 277 3.75 6.65 1.87
N GLN A 278 4.37 7.48 2.71
CA GLN A 278 4.24 8.94 2.61
C GLN A 278 4.73 9.49 1.27
N LEU A 279 5.84 8.95 0.74
CA LEU A 279 6.37 9.35 -0.56
C LEU A 279 5.42 8.98 -1.70
N SER A 280 4.85 7.77 -1.66
CA SER A 280 3.90 7.33 -2.69
C SER A 280 2.64 8.20 -2.71
N GLN A 281 2.14 8.58 -1.53
CA GLN A 281 0.99 9.50 -1.41
C GLN A 281 1.29 10.91 -1.93
N HIS A 282 2.52 11.40 -1.75
CA HIS A 282 2.93 12.70 -2.29
C HIS A 282 3.05 12.66 -3.82
N GLU A 283 3.62 11.58 -4.38
CA GLU A 283 3.70 11.38 -5.83
C GLU A 283 2.30 11.28 -6.49
N GLU A 284 1.30 10.77 -5.77
CA GLU A 284 -0.11 10.77 -6.19
C GLU A 284 -0.69 12.19 -6.24
N GLN A 285 -0.47 12.99 -5.19
CA GLN A 285 -0.97 14.36 -5.10
C GLN A 285 -0.38 15.25 -6.20
N GLU A 286 0.92 15.18 -6.44
CA GLU A 286 1.59 15.93 -7.52
C GLU A 286 1.03 15.55 -8.91
N GLN A 287 0.78 14.26 -9.17
CA GLN A 287 0.22 13.81 -10.45
C GLN A 287 -1.22 14.29 -10.65
N ASN A 288 -2.04 14.26 -9.60
CA ASN A 288 -3.41 14.78 -9.64
C ASN A 288 -3.44 16.30 -9.85
N GLU A 289 -2.56 17.05 -9.19
CA GLU A 289 -2.44 18.50 -9.39
C GLU A 289 -1.98 18.83 -10.82
N GLU A 290 -1.04 18.08 -11.39
CA GLU A 290 -0.62 18.27 -12.78
C GLU A 290 -1.74 17.92 -13.78
N GLN A 291 -2.48 16.83 -13.55
CA GLN A 291 -3.62 16.44 -14.40
C GLN A 291 -4.79 17.41 -14.30
N ASP A 292 -5.11 17.89 -13.10
CA ASP A 292 -6.12 18.93 -12.89
C ASP A 292 -5.64 20.25 -13.49
N SER A 293 -4.36 20.60 -13.39
CA SER A 293 -3.83 21.80 -14.06
C SER A 293 -3.96 21.70 -15.60
N PHE A 294 -3.77 20.51 -16.16
CA PHE A 294 -3.93 20.24 -17.59
C PHE A 294 -5.40 20.23 -18.03
N LEU A 295 -6.30 19.67 -17.22
CA LEU A 295 -7.75 19.71 -17.44
C LEU A 295 -8.30 21.13 -17.28
N VAL A 296 -7.87 21.88 -16.27
CA VAL A 296 -8.21 23.31 -16.06
C VAL A 296 -7.65 24.16 -17.19
N ALA A 297 -6.42 23.91 -17.66
CA ALA A 297 -5.86 24.59 -18.84
C ALA A 297 -6.61 24.21 -20.13
N GLY A 298 -7.03 22.95 -20.28
CA GLY A 298 -7.87 22.48 -21.38
C GLY A 298 -9.30 23.04 -21.37
N LEU A 299 -9.89 23.25 -20.19
CA LEU A 299 -11.19 23.89 -19.99
C LEU A 299 -11.10 25.42 -20.17
N CYS A 300 -9.97 26.04 -19.84
CA CYS A 300 -9.72 27.47 -20.10
C CYS A 300 -9.62 27.82 -21.60
N ALA A 301 -9.53 26.83 -22.49
CA ALA A 301 -9.53 27.05 -23.95
C ALA A 301 -10.94 27.12 -24.58
N VAL A 302 -12.02 27.02 -23.80
CA VAL A 302 -13.37 27.26 -24.33
C VAL A 302 -13.70 28.75 -24.20
N LYS A 303 -13.33 29.55 -25.20
CA LYS A 303 -13.85 30.92 -25.36
C LYS A 303 -15.37 30.87 -25.53
N LEU A 304 -16.11 30.95 -24.43
CA LEU A 304 -17.54 31.24 -24.46
C LEU A 304 -17.71 32.62 -25.10
N SER A 305 -18.40 32.65 -26.24
CA SER A 305 -18.74 33.92 -26.89
C SER A 305 -19.63 34.75 -25.96
N PRO A 306 -19.49 36.09 -25.94
CA PRO A 306 -20.32 36.95 -25.10
C PRO A 306 -21.81 36.63 -25.25
N PRO A 307 -22.63 36.73 -24.19
CA PRO A 307 -24.05 36.34 -24.19
C PRO A 307 -24.87 36.92 -25.35
N SER A 308 -24.47 38.10 -25.87
CA SER A 308 -25.07 38.79 -27.00
C SER A 308 -24.92 38.08 -28.35
N LYS A 309 -23.99 37.12 -28.49
CA LYS A 309 -23.75 36.36 -29.72
C LYS A 309 -24.31 34.93 -29.68
N SER A 310 -24.86 34.49 -28.55
CA SER A 310 -25.48 33.16 -28.42
C SER A 310 -26.66 33.00 -29.37
N ARG A 311 -26.75 31.84 -30.04
CA ARG A 311 -27.90 31.46 -30.88
C ARG A 311 -29.21 31.51 -30.10
N LEU A 312 -29.18 31.24 -28.80
CA LEU A 312 -30.35 31.31 -27.91
C LEU A 312 -30.80 32.76 -27.66
N ALA A 313 -29.85 33.69 -27.48
CA ALA A 313 -30.14 35.11 -27.31
C ALA A 313 -30.70 35.74 -28.59
N LYS A 314 -30.16 35.38 -29.77
CA LYS A 314 -30.71 35.80 -31.07
C LYS A 314 -32.14 35.29 -31.30
N ARG A 315 -32.43 34.05 -30.91
CA ARG A 315 -33.79 33.48 -30.99
C ARG A 315 -34.79 34.22 -30.09
N ARG A 316 -34.39 34.62 -28.88
CA ARG A 316 -35.23 35.42 -27.97
C ARG A 316 -35.50 36.83 -28.49
N ALA A 317 -34.49 37.49 -29.05
CA ALA A 317 -34.64 38.82 -29.65
C ALA A 317 -35.55 38.80 -30.89
N LEU A 318 -35.42 37.79 -31.75
CA LEU A 318 -36.32 37.60 -32.89
C LEU A 318 -37.77 37.31 -32.45
N ALA A 319 -37.96 36.48 -31.42
CA ALA A 319 -39.29 36.20 -30.88
C ALA A 319 -39.96 37.43 -30.23
N GLN A 320 -39.17 38.35 -29.65
CA GLN A 320 -39.67 39.63 -29.15
C GLN A 320 -39.97 40.65 -30.27
N ALA A 321 -39.16 40.67 -31.34
CA ALA A 321 -39.41 41.51 -32.51
C ALA A 321 -40.67 41.07 -33.29
N SER A 322 -40.94 39.75 -33.35
CA SER A 322 -42.16 39.19 -33.97
C SER A 322 -43.44 39.48 -33.19
N ARG A 323 -43.36 39.96 -31.93
CA ARG A 323 -44.53 40.40 -31.15
C ARG A 323 -44.90 41.88 -31.34
N ASN A 324 -44.02 42.69 -31.94
CA ASN A 324 -44.21 44.14 -32.10
C ASN A 324 -44.29 44.60 -33.58
N GLY A 325 -44.68 43.72 -34.51
CA GLY A 325 -44.66 43.98 -35.96
C GLY A 325 -45.98 43.81 -36.71
N GLY A 326 -46.98 44.66 -36.41
CA GLY A 326 -48.05 45.16 -37.31
C GLY A 326 -49.29 44.29 -37.61
N PRO A 327 -50.33 44.78 -38.33
CA PRO A 327 -50.96 46.12 -38.36
C PRO A 327 -52.52 46.05 -38.20
N GLY A 328 -53.20 47.19 -38.06
CA GLY A 328 -54.67 47.33 -38.24
C GLY A 328 -55.20 48.52 -37.43
N ALA A 329 -55.46 49.71 -37.98
CA ALA A 329 -56.45 50.11 -38.99
C ALA A 329 -57.91 49.85 -38.56
N THR A 330 -58.59 50.92 -38.12
CA THR A 330 -59.96 51.36 -38.46
C THR A 330 -60.05 52.84 -37.99
N ASP A 331 -60.04 53.85 -38.86
CA ASP A 331 -61.19 54.49 -39.56
C ASP A 331 -62.23 55.06 -38.57
N GLN A 332 -62.82 56.26 -38.66
CA GLN A 332 -63.13 57.24 -39.73
C GLN A 332 -63.64 58.52 -39.01
N ALA A 333 -63.26 59.74 -39.40
CA ALA A 333 -63.91 60.69 -40.35
C ALA A 333 -64.99 61.64 -39.75
N ASP A 334 -64.84 62.92 -40.15
CA ASP A 334 -65.77 64.06 -40.19
C ASP A 334 -66.27 64.78 -38.92
N LEU A 335 -65.65 65.93 -38.59
CA LEU A 335 -66.23 67.29 -38.68
C LEU A 335 -65.17 68.39 -38.41
#